data_AF-G3WMR7-F1
#
_entry.id   AF-G3WMR7-F1
#
_cell.length_a   1.000
_cell.length_b   1.000
_cell.length_c   1.000
_cell.angle_alpha   90.00
_cell.angle_beta   90.00
_cell.angle_gamma   90.00
#
_symmetry.space_group_name_H-M   'P 1'
#
loop_
_entity.id
_entity.type
_entity.pdbx_description
1 polymer ?
#
loop_
_entity_poly.entity_id
_entity_poly.type
_entity_poly.pdbx_seq_one_letter_code
_entity_poly.pdbx_strand_id
1 'polypeptide(L)'
;MPRSTLPELLLLSLLLCHWSHRLTGADDVTSTNECGQCIPESCEPVRCKARELSVRDDCGCCEQCLGTEGELCGGRGGVGRRRQVRCGPGLVCVSQSREVLGAAASQEQLPEELEGTGLCVCKEDGAVCGSDGRSYQSVCALHLHSWISVRAGNERVHKAHDGECKLAPVIVMPPKKIHNVTGAQVYLSCEVKAVPTPVITWRKITESPKGVKLLEELPGDRVNMAVQVRGGPSKHESTGWVLINPLTKEDEGVYQCHATNMVGETQSYGTIKVTDLNKYKKMNFIAPDDDM
;
A
#
# COMPACT_ATOMS: atom_id res chain seq x y z
N MET A 1 -51.56 -2.94 -34.83
CA MET A 1 -52.05 -2.58 -36.19
C MET A 1 -50.84 -2.32 -37.07
N PRO A 2 -50.81 -2.77 -38.33
CA PRO A 2 -50.55 -4.16 -38.73
C PRO A 2 -49.37 -4.17 -39.76
N ARG A 3 -48.84 -5.25 -40.31
CA ARG A 3 -49.49 -6.34 -41.06
C ARG A 3 -48.52 -7.52 -41.19
N SER A 4 -48.97 -8.68 -40.73
CA SER A 4 -48.59 -10.00 -41.21
C SER A 4 -49.52 -10.38 -42.38
N THR A 5 -48.97 -11.00 -43.42
CA THR A 5 -49.71 -11.63 -44.53
C THR A 5 -49.44 -13.14 -44.52
N LEU A 6 -50.50 -13.92 -44.31
CA LEU A 6 -50.70 -15.35 -44.64
C LEU A 6 -50.87 -15.52 -46.18
N PRO A 7 -50.92 -16.72 -46.83
CA PRO A 7 -51.47 -18.04 -46.41
C PRO A 7 -50.59 -19.27 -46.81
N GLU A 8 -50.69 -20.44 -46.17
CA GLU A 8 -51.65 -21.58 -46.29
C GLU A 8 -51.53 -22.49 -47.54
N LEU A 9 -51.49 -23.81 -47.27
CA LEU A 9 -51.75 -25.00 -48.11
C LEU A 9 -50.64 -25.57 -49.02
N LEU A 10 -50.15 -26.77 -48.69
CA LEU A 10 -50.43 -27.99 -49.50
C LEU A 10 -49.98 -29.28 -48.78
N LEU A 11 -50.95 -30.20 -48.70
CA LEU A 11 -50.87 -31.57 -48.22
C LEU A 11 -50.16 -32.52 -49.21
N LEU A 12 -49.72 -33.67 -48.66
CA LEU A 12 -49.53 -35.00 -49.29
C LEU A 12 -48.18 -35.32 -49.97
N SER A 13 -47.40 -36.18 -49.33
CA SER A 13 -47.19 -37.56 -49.83
C SER A 13 -46.40 -38.41 -48.82
N LEU A 14 -47.06 -39.48 -48.36
CA LEU A 14 -46.43 -40.64 -47.74
C LEU A 14 -45.60 -41.37 -48.81
N LEU A 15 -44.39 -41.81 -48.48
CA LEU A 15 -43.83 -43.09 -48.93
C LEU A 15 -42.61 -43.47 -48.08
N LEU A 16 -42.75 -44.66 -47.48
CA LEU A 16 -41.86 -45.40 -46.60
C LEU A 16 -40.41 -45.50 -47.11
N CYS A 17 -39.45 -45.20 -46.23
CA CYS A 17 -38.14 -45.86 -46.20
C CYS A 17 -37.85 -46.29 -44.76
N HIS A 18 -38.02 -47.60 -44.51
CA HIS A 18 -37.57 -48.29 -43.31
C HIS A 18 -36.05 -48.32 -43.25
N TRP A 19 -35.45 -47.47 -42.41
CA TRP A 19 -34.04 -47.58 -42.05
C TRP A 19 -33.93 -47.61 -40.54
N SER A 20 -33.63 -48.79 -40.02
CA SER A 20 -33.35 -49.07 -38.62
C SER A 20 -32.16 -48.24 -38.15
N HIS A 21 -32.42 -47.17 -37.39
CA HIS A 21 -31.39 -46.50 -36.61
C HIS A 21 -31.72 -46.64 -35.12
N ARG A 22 -30.85 -47.40 -34.44
CA ARG A 22 -30.72 -47.43 -32.98
C ARG A 22 -30.66 -45.99 -32.49
N LEU A 23 -31.63 -45.59 -31.68
CA LEU A 23 -31.48 -44.46 -30.77
C LEU A 23 -30.50 -44.90 -29.69
N THR A 24 -29.22 -44.61 -29.90
CA THR A 24 -28.33 -44.30 -28.79
C THR A 24 -28.90 -43.04 -28.15
N GLY A 25 -29.55 -43.18 -26.99
CA GLY A 25 -29.83 -42.05 -26.13
C GLY A 25 -28.51 -41.33 -25.91
N ALA A 26 -28.44 -40.07 -26.35
CA ALA A 26 -27.45 -39.16 -25.83
C ALA A 26 -27.83 -38.96 -24.37
N ASP A 27 -27.09 -39.63 -23.48
CA ASP A 27 -27.09 -39.31 -22.06
C ASP A 27 -26.66 -37.85 -21.95
N ASP A 28 -27.64 -36.97 -21.80
CA ASP A 28 -27.46 -35.61 -21.31
C ASP A 28 -27.07 -35.73 -19.84
N VAL A 29 -25.78 -35.98 -19.60
CA VAL A 29 -25.16 -35.95 -18.28
C VAL A 29 -25.13 -34.49 -17.85
N THR A 30 -26.29 -34.02 -17.39
CA THR A 30 -26.37 -32.95 -16.42
C THR A 30 -25.65 -33.45 -15.18
N SER A 31 -24.37 -33.09 -15.06
CA SER A 31 -23.54 -33.32 -13.88
C SER A 31 -24.14 -32.55 -12.70
N THR A 32 -25.20 -33.09 -12.10
CA THR A 32 -25.59 -32.74 -10.75
C THR A 32 -24.40 -33.14 -9.87
N ASN A 33 -23.74 -32.16 -9.25
CA ASN A 33 -22.76 -32.42 -8.20
C ASN A 33 -23.52 -33.02 -7.00
N GLU A 34 -23.85 -34.31 -7.08
CA GLU A 34 -24.48 -35.04 -6.00
C GLU A 34 -23.43 -35.34 -4.94
N CYS A 35 -23.48 -34.56 -3.86
CA CYS A 35 -22.68 -34.83 -2.69
C CYS A 35 -23.08 -36.18 -2.09
N GLY A 36 -22.08 -37.04 -1.85
CA GLY A 36 -22.28 -38.30 -1.11
C GLY A 36 -22.57 -38.06 0.37
N GLN A 37 -22.77 -39.14 1.12
CA GLN A 37 -22.91 -39.07 2.57
C GLN A 37 -21.66 -38.47 3.23
N CYS A 38 -21.86 -37.51 4.14
CA CYS A 38 -20.77 -36.91 4.88
C CYS A 38 -20.18 -37.92 5.88
N ILE A 39 -18.88 -38.16 5.79
CA ILE A 39 -18.11 -38.98 6.74
C ILE A 39 -17.13 -38.04 7.46
N PRO A 40 -17.49 -37.51 8.65
CA PRO A 40 -16.70 -36.49 9.34
C PRO A 40 -15.28 -36.94 9.71
N GLU A 41 -15.08 -38.23 9.96
CA GLU A 41 -13.77 -38.80 10.32
C GLU A 41 -12.76 -38.74 9.18
N SER A 42 -13.23 -38.62 7.93
CA SER A 42 -12.38 -38.47 6.76
C SER A 42 -11.95 -37.02 6.52
N CYS A 43 -12.43 -36.07 7.31
CA CYS A 43 -12.09 -34.66 7.17
C CYS A 43 -10.74 -34.36 7.81
N GLU A 44 -9.88 -33.64 7.09
CA GLU A 44 -8.64 -33.13 7.64
C GLU A 44 -8.90 -32.00 8.66
N PRO A 45 -8.21 -31.98 9.82
CA PRO A 45 -8.38 -30.93 10.81
C PRO A 45 -7.78 -29.62 10.30
N VAL A 46 -8.57 -28.55 10.27
CA VAL A 46 -8.15 -27.23 9.82
C VAL A 46 -8.02 -26.24 10.99
N ARG A 47 -7.08 -25.30 10.88
CA ARG A 47 -6.92 -24.18 11.84
C ARG A 47 -6.93 -22.85 11.11
N CYS A 48 -8.10 -22.23 11.06
CA CYS A 48 -8.27 -20.96 10.37
C CYS A 48 -7.73 -19.77 11.19
N LYS A 49 -7.21 -18.77 10.48
CA LYS A 49 -6.67 -17.52 11.07
C LYS A 49 -7.69 -16.86 12.02
N ALA A 50 -8.97 -16.86 11.65
CA ALA A 50 -10.11 -16.42 12.46
C ALA A 50 -11.23 -17.48 12.41
N ARG A 51 -12.14 -17.50 13.40
CA ARG A 51 -13.17 -18.57 13.52
C ARG A 51 -14.28 -18.29 12.51
N GLU A 52 -14.50 -17.01 12.26
CA GLU A 52 -15.35 -16.39 11.27
C GLU A 52 -14.91 -16.68 9.82
N LEU A 53 -13.69 -17.21 9.64
CA LEU A 53 -13.20 -17.72 8.36
C LEU A 53 -13.38 -19.23 8.21
N SER A 54 -13.91 -19.93 9.21
CA SER A 54 -14.26 -21.34 9.09
C SER A 54 -15.62 -21.46 8.40
N VAL A 55 -15.65 -22.22 7.31
CA VAL A 55 -16.87 -22.59 6.60
C VAL A 55 -16.86 -24.09 6.34
N ARG A 56 -18.01 -24.64 5.96
CA ARG A 56 -18.04 -26.00 5.43
C ARG A 56 -17.78 -25.98 3.92
N ASP A 57 -17.27 -27.09 3.41
CA ASP A 57 -17.14 -27.33 1.97
C ASP A 57 -18.50 -27.25 1.25
N ASP A 58 -18.50 -27.29 -0.08
CA ASP A 58 -19.72 -27.16 -0.88
C ASP A 58 -20.76 -28.27 -0.62
N CYS A 59 -20.32 -29.39 -0.04
CA CYS A 59 -21.18 -30.49 0.41
C CYS A 59 -21.65 -30.36 1.87
N GLY A 60 -21.22 -29.32 2.58
CA GLY A 60 -21.60 -29.08 3.97
C GLY A 60 -21.00 -30.08 4.97
N CYS A 61 -19.92 -30.78 4.60
CA CYS A 61 -19.32 -31.85 5.39
C CYS A 61 -18.08 -31.38 6.16
N CYS A 62 -16.96 -31.15 5.46
CA CYS A 62 -15.68 -30.84 6.11
C CYS A 62 -15.50 -29.35 6.33
N GLU A 63 -14.85 -28.98 7.45
CA GLU A 63 -14.44 -27.59 7.68
C GLU A 63 -13.31 -27.17 6.75
N GLN A 64 -13.36 -25.93 6.28
CA GLN A 64 -12.40 -25.30 5.39
C GLN A 64 -12.21 -23.85 5.78
N CYS A 65 -11.00 -23.33 5.54
CA CYS A 65 -10.70 -21.93 5.79
C CYS A 65 -10.93 -21.10 4.54
N LEU A 66 -11.65 -19.99 4.71
CA LEU A 66 -11.71 -18.93 3.71
C LEU A 66 -10.39 -18.17 3.65
N GLY A 67 -10.00 -17.75 2.45
CA GLY A 67 -8.81 -16.98 2.18
C GLY A 67 -8.91 -15.55 2.68
N THR A 68 -7.82 -15.02 3.24
CA THR A 68 -7.69 -13.62 3.63
C THR A 68 -7.18 -12.75 2.49
N GLU A 69 -7.22 -11.43 2.65
CA GLU A 69 -6.66 -10.49 1.69
C GLU A 69 -5.22 -10.85 1.28
N GLY A 70 -4.95 -10.86 -0.03
CA GLY A 70 -3.67 -11.25 -0.61
C GLY A 70 -3.43 -12.76 -0.75
N GLU A 71 -4.32 -13.62 -0.26
CA GLU A 71 -4.20 -15.08 -0.46
C GLU A 71 -4.76 -15.51 -1.81
N LEU A 72 -4.23 -16.62 -2.33
CA LEU A 72 -4.71 -17.24 -3.55
C LEU A 72 -6.14 -17.74 -3.38
N CYS A 73 -6.93 -17.51 -4.41
CA CYS A 73 -8.29 -18.01 -4.55
C CYS A 73 -8.49 -18.54 -5.97
N GLY A 74 -9.61 -19.20 -6.23
CA GLY A 74 -9.85 -19.69 -7.58
C GLY A 74 -9.12 -21.00 -7.92
N GLY A 75 -9.07 -21.32 -9.21
CA GLY A 75 -8.46 -22.53 -9.77
C GLY A 75 -9.49 -23.57 -10.22
N ARG A 76 -9.15 -24.42 -11.19
CA ARG A 76 -10.02 -25.54 -11.59
C ARG A 76 -9.90 -26.67 -10.56
N GLY A 77 -11.02 -27.02 -9.93
CA GLY A 77 -11.16 -28.23 -9.11
C GLY A 77 -11.08 -29.48 -9.98
N GLY A 78 -9.86 -29.95 -10.25
CA GLY A 78 -9.59 -31.24 -10.88
C GLY A 78 -9.35 -32.34 -9.83
N VAL A 79 -9.62 -33.60 -10.20
CA VAL A 79 -9.34 -34.78 -9.38
C VAL A 79 -7.87 -34.76 -8.95
N GLY A 80 -7.62 -34.66 -7.64
CA GLY A 80 -6.27 -34.65 -7.05
C GLY A 80 -5.63 -33.28 -6.86
N ARG A 81 -6.28 -32.15 -7.19
CA ARG A 81 -5.80 -30.80 -6.87
C ARG A 81 -6.45 -30.25 -5.59
N ARG A 82 -5.72 -29.43 -4.82
CA ARG A 82 -6.24 -28.78 -3.59
C ARG A 82 -7.53 -28.02 -3.92
N ARG A 83 -8.57 -28.19 -3.10
CA ARG A 83 -9.89 -27.55 -3.27
C ARG A 83 -9.75 -26.04 -3.42
N GLN A 84 -10.57 -25.48 -4.31
CA GLN A 84 -10.64 -24.07 -4.65
C GLN A 84 -10.90 -23.22 -3.40
N VAL A 85 -9.92 -22.41 -3.01
CA VAL A 85 -10.04 -21.53 -1.84
C VAL A 85 -11.00 -20.40 -2.15
N ARG A 86 -12.02 -20.24 -1.31
CA ARG A 86 -13.01 -19.15 -1.39
C ARG A 86 -12.53 -18.00 -0.52
N CYS A 87 -12.71 -16.76 -0.99
CA CYS A 87 -12.33 -15.59 -0.21
C CYS A 87 -13.27 -15.37 0.99
N GLY A 88 -12.73 -14.78 2.04
CA GLY A 88 -13.44 -14.42 3.26
C GLY A 88 -14.54 -13.37 3.08
N PRO A 89 -15.35 -13.11 4.11
CA PRO A 89 -16.37 -12.06 4.06
C PRO A 89 -15.78 -10.70 3.68
N GLY A 90 -16.42 -10.00 2.73
CA GLY A 90 -15.98 -8.70 2.24
C GLY A 90 -14.85 -8.74 1.20
N LEU A 91 -14.33 -9.92 0.87
CA LEU A 91 -13.30 -10.12 -0.15
C LEU A 91 -13.91 -10.66 -1.45
N VAL A 92 -13.29 -10.32 -2.58
CA VAL A 92 -13.63 -10.81 -3.92
C VAL A 92 -12.40 -11.48 -4.52
N CYS A 93 -12.61 -12.61 -5.20
CA CYS A 93 -11.53 -13.27 -5.92
C CYS A 93 -11.31 -12.58 -7.27
N VAL A 94 -10.17 -11.93 -7.44
CA VAL A 94 -9.80 -11.23 -8.68
C VAL A 94 -8.78 -12.07 -9.42
N SER A 95 -9.09 -12.49 -10.65
CA SER A 95 -8.18 -13.29 -11.47
C SER A 95 -6.89 -12.52 -11.75
N GLN A 96 -5.75 -13.18 -11.62
CA GLN A 96 -4.50 -12.65 -12.17
C GLN A 96 -4.52 -12.91 -13.69
N SER A 97 -5.29 -12.12 -14.44
CA SER A 97 -5.16 -12.16 -15.90
C SER A 97 -3.75 -11.71 -16.26
N ARG A 98 -3.22 -12.32 -17.32
CA ARG A 98 -1.87 -12.19 -17.91
C ARG A 98 -1.37 -10.74 -18.13
N GLU A 99 -2.23 -9.75 -17.92
CA GLU A 99 -2.03 -8.31 -18.09
C GLU A 99 -1.43 -7.62 -16.85
N VAL A 100 -1.61 -8.14 -15.63
CA VAL A 100 -1.15 -7.49 -14.38
C VAL A 100 0.27 -7.90 -13.96
N LEU A 101 0.75 -9.08 -14.36
CA LEU A 101 2.11 -9.57 -14.06
C LEU A 101 3.21 -8.88 -14.88
N GLY A 102 2.86 -7.93 -15.76
CA GLY A 102 3.80 -7.20 -16.59
C GLY A 102 4.58 -8.10 -17.56
N ALA A 103 5.40 -7.47 -18.41
CA ALA A 103 6.19 -8.11 -19.46
C ALA A 103 7.30 -9.09 -18.96
N ALA A 104 7.29 -9.50 -17.69
CA ALA A 104 8.17 -10.54 -17.15
C ALA A 104 7.62 -11.96 -17.37
N ALA A 105 6.32 -12.11 -17.66
CA ALA A 105 5.68 -13.39 -17.96
C ALA A 105 5.53 -13.65 -19.48
N SER A 106 6.31 -12.99 -20.34
CA SER A 106 6.16 -13.11 -21.78
C SER A 106 6.88 -14.32 -22.41
N GLN A 107 7.58 -15.17 -21.66
CA GLN A 107 8.20 -16.38 -22.25
C GLN A 107 8.19 -17.66 -21.41
N GLU A 108 7.65 -17.67 -20.19
CA GLU A 108 7.39 -18.92 -19.47
C GLU A 108 5.89 -19.14 -19.37
N GLN A 109 5.41 -20.30 -19.83
CA GLN A 109 4.03 -20.74 -19.58
C GLN A 109 3.77 -20.64 -18.08
N LEU A 110 2.75 -19.88 -17.66
CA LEU A 110 2.31 -19.95 -16.27
C LEU A 110 2.06 -21.44 -15.96
N PRO A 111 2.60 -21.95 -14.83
CA PRO A 111 2.31 -23.31 -14.40
C PRO A 111 0.80 -23.59 -14.47
N GLU A 112 0.39 -24.73 -15.01
CA GLU A 112 -1.04 -25.14 -15.10
C GLU A 112 -1.77 -25.09 -13.74
N GLU A 113 -1.01 -25.06 -12.64
CA GLU A 113 -1.50 -24.93 -11.27
C GLU A 113 -2.03 -23.52 -10.93
N LEU A 114 -1.60 -22.50 -11.67
CA LEU A 114 -2.02 -21.10 -11.49
C LEU A 114 -3.14 -20.69 -12.47
N GLU A 115 -3.49 -21.55 -13.42
CA GLU A 115 -4.53 -21.25 -14.40
C GLU A 115 -5.92 -21.19 -13.75
N GLY A 116 -6.62 -20.07 -13.94
CA GLY A 116 -7.92 -19.80 -13.31
C GLY A 116 -7.84 -19.43 -11.82
N THR A 117 -6.63 -19.21 -11.28
CA THR A 117 -6.43 -18.68 -9.93
C THR A 117 -6.44 -17.14 -9.91
N GLY A 118 -6.65 -16.59 -8.73
CA GLY A 118 -6.73 -15.16 -8.44
C GLY A 118 -6.24 -14.84 -7.04
N LEU A 119 -6.39 -13.58 -6.63
CA LEU A 119 -6.13 -13.14 -5.26
C LEU A 119 -7.40 -12.63 -4.62
N CYS A 120 -7.53 -12.86 -3.31
CA CYS A 120 -8.56 -12.23 -2.52
C CYS A 120 -8.22 -10.75 -2.31
N VAL A 121 -9.06 -9.87 -2.84
CA VAL A 121 -8.94 -8.41 -2.72
C VAL A 121 -10.15 -7.88 -1.96
N CYS A 122 -9.96 -6.88 -1.10
CA CYS A 122 -11.08 -6.28 -0.38
C CYS A 122 -12.05 -5.61 -1.35
N LYS A 123 -13.35 -5.82 -1.15
CA LYS A 123 -14.38 -5.22 -1.99
C LYS A 123 -14.40 -3.69 -1.87
N GLU A 124 -14.08 -3.17 -0.69
CA GLU A 124 -13.98 -1.75 -0.40
C GLU A 124 -12.51 -1.35 -0.38
N ASP A 125 -12.16 -0.37 -1.22
CA ASP A 125 -10.82 0.16 -1.32
C ASP A 125 -10.53 1.23 -0.26
N GLY A 126 -9.27 1.31 0.14
CA GLY A 126 -8.76 2.40 0.96
C GLY A 126 -8.53 2.04 2.41
N ALA A 127 -7.58 2.75 3.02
CA ALA A 127 -7.22 2.57 4.41
C ALA A 127 -8.36 3.02 5.34
N VAL A 128 -8.40 2.43 6.53
CA VAL A 128 -9.38 2.77 7.58
C VAL A 128 -8.70 2.93 8.93
N CYS A 129 -9.27 3.76 9.81
CA CYS A 129 -8.79 3.93 11.17
C CYS A 129 -9.60 3.04 12.10
N GLY A 130 -8.92 2.20 12.88
CA GLY A 130 -9.52 1.38 13.91
C GLY A 130 -9.82 2.15 15.20
N SER A 131 -10.75 1.63 15.99
CA SER A 131 -11.05 2.13 17.34
C SER A 131 -9.86 1.98 18.31
N ASP A 132 -8.85 1.21 17.95
CA ASP A 132 -7.59 1.05 18.66
C ASP A 132 -6.52 2.10 18.26
N GLY A 133 -6.88 3.07 17.42
CA GLY A 133 -5.98 4.12 16.95
C GLY A 133 -4.97 3.65 15.91
N ARG A 134 -5.12 2.44 15.36
CA ARG A 134 -4.26 1.89 14.31
C ARG A 134 -4.90 2.04 12.93
N SER A 135 -4.06 2.39 11.95
CA SER A 135 -4.46 2.41 10.55
C SER A 135 -4.36 1.01 9.95
N TYR A 136 -5.40 0.59 9.24
CA TYR A 136 -5.46 -0.66 8.49
C TYR A 136 -5.51 -0.36 6.99
N GLN A 137 -4.89 -1.21 6.16
CA GLN A 137 -4.79 -1.00 4.71
C GLN A 137 -6.16 -1.09 4.01
N SER A 138 -7.09 -1.84 4.57
CA SER A 138 -8.46 -2.03 4.09
C SER A 138 -9.40 -2.31 5.27
N VAL A 139 -10.71 -2.24 5.04
CA VAL A 139 -11.72 -2.68 6.03
C VAL A 139 -11.64 -4.20 6.29
N CYS A 140 -11.22 -4.99 5.30
CA CYS A 140 -11.05 -6.44 5.43
C CYS A 140 -9.89 -6.78 6.39
N ALA A 141 -8.78 -6.05 6.29
CA ALA A 141 -7.65 -6.18 7.21
C ALA A 141 -8.04 -5.81 8.65
N LEU A 142 -8.85 -4.75 8.83
CA LEU A 142 -9.40 -4.37 10.13
C LEU A 142 -10.29 -5.49 10.70
N HIS A 143 -11.22 -6.04 9.93
CA HIS A 143 -12.10 -7.11 10.39
C HIS A 143 -11.33 -8.37 10.81
N LEU A 144 -10.34 -8.77 10.01
CA LEU A 144 -9.48 -9.90 10.35
C LEU A 144 -8.75 -9.67 11.69
N HIS A 145 -8.13 -8.49 11.86
CA HIS A 145 -7.46 -8.14 13.12
C HIS A 145 -8.46 -8.08 14.28
N SER A 146 -9.66 -7.55 14.08
CA SER A 146 -10.71 -7.52 15.09
C SER A 146 -11.10 -8.91 15.58
N TRP A 147 -11.26 -9.89 14.67
CA TRP A 147 -11.56 -11.27 15.05
C TRP A 147 -10.40 -11.91 15.84
N ILE A 148 -9.16 -11.67 15.41
CA ILE A 148 -7.96 -12.15 16.11
C ILE A 148 -7.86 -11.52 17.52
N SER A 149 -8.16 -10.22 17.64
CA SER A 149 -8.17 -9.47 18.90
C SER A 149 -9.14 -10.09 19.91
N VAL A 150 -10.40 -10.31 19.51
CA VAL A 150 -11.42 -10.92 20.37
C VAL A 150 -11.04 -12.33 20.80
N ARG A 151 -10.48 -13.13 19.88
CA ARG A 151 -10.00 -14.48 20.21
C ARG A 151 -8.86 -14.46 21.23
N ALA A 152 -8.02 -13.44 21.21
CA ALA A 152 -6.95 -13.24 22.19
C ALA A 152 -7.47 -12.69 23.54
N GLY A 153 -8.78 -12.47 23.70
CA GLY A 153 -9.38 -11.92 24.92
C GLY A 153 -9.34 -10.39 25.02
N ASN A 154 -8.95 -9.70 23.94
CA ASN A 154 -8.96 -8.24 23.87
C ASN A 154 -10.31 -7.72 23.34
N GLU A 155 -10.50 -6.41 23.41
CA GLU A 155 -11.70 -5.76 22.88
C GLU A 155 -11.81 -5.90 21.34
N ARG A 156 -13.06 -5.80 20.86
CA ARG A 156 -13.36 -5.82 19.43
C ARG A 156 -12.94 -4.50 18.79
N VAL A 157 -12.18 -4.56 17.70
CA VAL A 157 -11.74 -3.38 16.96
C VAL A 157 -12.79 -3.04 15.91
N HIS A 158 -13.36 -1.84 16.01
CA HIS A 158 -14.36 -1.33 15.07
C HIS A 158 -13.74 -0.28 14.15
N LYS A 159 -14.33 -0.05 12.97
CA LYS A 159 -13.94 1.09 12.12
C LYS A 159 -14.37 2.38 12.79
N ALA A 160 -13.41 3.23 13.16
CA ALA A 160 -13.66 4.56 13.71
C ALA A 160 -14.03 5.54 12.59
N HIS A 161 -13.26 5.56 11.50
CA HIS A 161 -13.55 6.35 10.31
C HIS A 161 -12.77 5.80 9.09
N ASP A 162 -13.14 6.29 7.90
CA ASP A 162 -12.40 6.01 6.65
C ASP A 162 -11.11 6.86 6.59
N GLY A 163 -10.08 6.33 5.92
CA GLY A 163 -8.74 6.91 5.88
C GLY A 163 -7.85 6.46 7.04
N GLU A 164 -6.56 6.80 6.97
CA GLU A 164 -5.60 6.50 8.04
C GLU A 164 -5.90 7.31 9.30
N CYS A 165 -5.56 6.74 10.47
CA CYS A 165 -5.65 7.46 11.73
C CYS A 165 -4.79 8.72 11.71
N LYS A 166 -5.29 9.77 12.36
CA LYS A 166 -4.56 11.03 12.53
C LYS A 166 -3.25 10.79 13.30
N LEU A 167 -2.18 11.42 12.84
CA LEU A 167 -0.83 11.27 13.36
C LEU A 167 -0.19 12.65 13.47
N ALA A 168 0.24 13.01 14.68
CA ALA A 168 1.04 14.22 14.90
C ALA A 168 2.36 14.15 14.11
N PRO A 169 2.95 15.28 13.70
CA PRO A 169 4.13 15.24 12.85
C PRO A 169 5.30 14.58 13.57
N VAL A 170 5.94 13.62 12.89
CA VAL A 170 7.14 12.92 13.37
C VAL A 170 8.25 13.11 12.36
N ILE A 171 9.41 13.57 12.83
CA ILE A 171 10.59 13.77 11.99
C ILE A 171 11.23 12.41 11.74
N VAL A 172 11.15 11.94 10.50
CA VAL A 172 11.74 10.67 10.07
C VAL A 172 13.21 10.87 9.73
N MET A 173 13.54 11.99 9.08
CA MET A 173 14.93 12.37 8.77
C MET A 173 15.20 13.81 9.23
N PRO A 174 16.02 14.02 10.27
CA PRO A 174 16.41 15.35 10.71
C PRO A 174 17.50 15.95 9.79
N PRO A 175 17.64 17.29 9.76
CA PRO A 175 18.73 17.93 9.04
C PRO A 175 20.10 17.61 9.61
N LYS A 176 21.05 17.49 8.69
CA LYS A 176 22.43 17.12 9.01
C LYS A 176 23.27 18.35 9.42
N LYS A 177 24.42 18.06 10.02
CA LYS A 177 25.50 19.02 10.21
C LYS A 177 26.34 19.10 8.94
N ILE A 178 26.55 20.32 8.44
CA ILE A 178 27.32 20.60 7.23
C ILE A 178 28.54 21.45 7.61
N HIS A 179 29.70 21.10 7.05
CA HIS A 179 30.89 21.94 7.07
C HIS A 179 31.31 22.15 5.62
N ASN A 180 31.40 23.39 5.20
CA ASN A 180 31.82 23.71 3.84
C ASN A 180 32.56 25.05 3.82
N VAL A 181 32.97 25.49 2.63
CA VAL A 181 33.70 26.74 2.43
C VAL A 181 32.82 27.81 1.78
N THR A 182 33.26 29.07 1.87
CA THR A 182 32.58 30.20 1.22
C THR A 182 32.39 29.98 -0.29
N GLY A 183 31.33 30.50 -0.90
CA GLY A 183 31.06 30.33 -2.33
C GLY A 183 30.52 28.94 -2.75
N ALA A 184 30.53 27.95 -1.86
CA ALA A 184 29.95 26.63 -2.15
C ALA A 184 28.42 26.67 -2.19
N GLN A 185 27.81 25.64 -2.77
CA GLN A 185 26.37 25.39 -2.69
C GLN A 185 26.11 24.28 -1.65
N VAL A 186 25.13 24.50 -0.76
CA VAL A 186 24.72 23.51 0.25
C VAL A 186 23.21 23.43 0.36
N TYR A 187 22.70 22.32 0.89
CA TYR A 187 21.29 22.18 1.22
C TYR A 187 21.09 21.51 2.58
N LEU A 188 20.08 21.97 3.33
CA LEU A 188 19.51 21.25 4.47
C LEU A 188 18.21 20.56 4.04
N SER A 189 17.91 19.41 4.62
CA SER A 189 16.67 18.68 4.36
C SER A 189 16.07 18.15 5.66
N CYS A 190 14.74 18.10 5.73
CA CYS A 190 13.99 17.57 6.86
C CYS A 190 12.78 16.82 6.33
N GLU A 191 12.63 15.56 6.72
CA GLU A 191 11.54 14.68 6.29
C GLU A 191 10.62 14.37 7.46
N VAL A 192 9.32 14.57 7.24
CA VAL A 192 8.30 14.52 8.28
C VAL A 192 7.14 13.65 7.83
N LYS A 193 6.73 12.73 8.68
CA LYS A 193 5.53 11.92 8.50
C LYS A 193 4.40 12.45 9.38
N ALA A 194 3.24 12.73 8.79
CA ALA A 194 2.07 13.21 9.54
C ALA A 194 0.76 12.93 8.80
N VAL A 195 -0.33 12.75 9.56
CA VAL A 195 -1.68 12.60 9.01
C VAL A 195 -2.64 13.56 9.73
N PRO A 196 -3.19 14.58 9.06
CA PRO A 196 -2.94 14.99 7.67
C PRO A 196 -1.53 15.53 7.42
N THR A 197 -1.19 15.74 6.13
CA THR A 197 0.07 16.32 5.66
C THR A 197 0.45 17.58 6.46
N PRO A 198 1.70 17.68 6.94
CA PRO A 198 2.10 18.78 7.81
C PRO A 198 2.50 20.03 7.02
N VAL A 199 2.46 21.19 7.68
CA VAL A 199 3.12 22.41 7.22
C VAL A 199 4.54 22.41 7.78
N ILE A 200 5.54 22.46 6.89
CA ILE A 200 6.97 22.53 7.24
C ILE A 200 7.45 23.97 7.08
N THR A 201 8.03 24.50 8.16
CA THR A 201 8.61 25.85 8.26
C THR A 201 10.08 25.73 8.62
N TRP A 202 10.91 26.55 7.97
CA TRP A 202 12.35 26.60 8.21
C TRP A 202 12.71 27.92 8.86
N ARG A 203 13.47 27.85 9.94
CA ARG A 203 13.89 29.04 10.70
C ARG A 203 15.38 29.02 10.91
N LYS A 204 16.04 30.18 10.83
CA LYS A 204 17.40 30.34 11.34
C LYS A 204 17.34 30.82 12.78
N ILE A 205 18.10 30.16 13.66
CA ILE A 205 18.26 30.61 15.04
C ILE A 205 19.36 31.66 15.06
N THR A 206 19.00 32.88 15.42
CA THR A 206 19.92 34.01 15.61
C THR A 206 19.86 34.47 17.05
N GLU A 207 20.83 35.29 17.47
CA GLU A 207 20.85 35.89 18.79
C GLU A 207 20.77 37.41 18.66
N SER A 208 19.84 38.02 19.39
CA SER A 208 19.76 39.48 19.50
C SER A 208 20.98 40.03 20.25
N PRO A 209 21.27 41.35 20.13
CA PRO A 209 22.32 42.00 20.92
C PRO A 209 22.13 41.86 22.45
N LYS A 210 20.92 41.52 22.90
CA LYS A 210 20.58 41.29 24.31
C LYS A 210 20.69 39.81 24.72
N GLY A 211 21.22 38.95 23.85
CA GLY A 211 21.38 37.51 24.10
C GLY A 211 20.10 36.68 23.99
N VAL A 212 18.99 37.27 23.55
CA VAL A 212 17.73 36.54 23.33
C VAL A 212 17.79 35.81 21.99
N LYS A 213 17.45 34.51 21.99
CA LYS A 213 17.31 33.71 20.76
C LYS A 213 16.12 34.18 19.94
N LEU A 214 16.36 34.47 18.67
CA LEU A 214 15.37 34.86 17.68
C LEU A 214 15.23 33.75 16.65
N LEU A 215 14.00 33.54 16.17
CA LEU A 215 13.69 32.61 15.09
C LEU A 215 13.33 33.41 13.84
N GLU A 216 14.24 33.47 12.88
CA GLU A 216 14.03 34.15 11.60
C GLU A 216 13.44 33.15 10.60
N GLU A 217 12.21 33.38 10.14
CA GLU A 217 11.57 32.55 9.10
C GLU A 217 12.34 32.65 7.77
N LEU A 218 12.63 31.51 7.15
CA LEU A 218 13.36 31.41 5.89
C LEU A 218 12.40 31.33 4.68
N PRO A 219 12.79 31.88 3.51
CA PRO A 219 14.10 32.47 3.20
C PRO A 219 14.28 33.92 3.69
N GLY A 220 13.23 34.57 4.19
CA GLY A 220 13.27 35.99 4.57
C GLY A 220 13.67 36.88 3.39
N ASP A 221 14.53 37.89 3.65
CA ASP A 221 15.08 38.80 2.63
C ASP A 221 16.41 38.31 2.03
N ARG A 222 16.79 37.05 2.28
CA ARG A 222 18.10 36.49 1.88
C ARG A 222 18.08 36.08 0.41
N VAL A 223 18.84 36.79 -0.41
CA VAL A 223 18.92 36.54 -1.86
C VAL A 223 19.64 35.24 -2.23
N ASN A 224 20.47 34.70 -1.34
CA ASN A 224 21.23 33.47 -1.56
C ASN A 224 20.52 32.21 -1.03
N MET A 225 19.25 32.32 -0.60
CA MET A 225 18.49 31.19 -0.06
C MET A 225 17.19 30.92 -0.80
N ALA A 226 16.84 29.64 -0.91
CA ALA A 226 15.54 29.20 -1.39
C ALA A 226 15.00 28.06 -0.51
N VAL A 227 13.74 28.17 -0.08
CA VAL A 227 13.05 27.14 0.69
C VAL A 227 12.02 26.44 -0.20
N GLN A 228 11.97 25.13 -0.12
CA GLN A 228 11.01 24.32 -0.87
C GLN A 228 10.46 23.20 0.00
N VAL A 229 9.16 22.94 -0.11
CA VAL A 229 8.50 21.79 0.51
C VAL A 229 7.80 21.00 -0.58
N ARG A 230 8.00 19.68 -0.58
CA ARG A 230 7.30 18.75 -1.48
C ARG A 230 6.84 17.53 -0.71
N GLY A 231 5.93 16.76 -1.31
CA GLY A 231 5.61 15.42 -0.82
C GLY A 231 6.87 14.56 -0.74
N GLY A 232 6.93 13.73 0.30
CA GLY A 232 8.00 12.77 0.52
C GLY A 232 7.90 11.55 -0.41
N PRO A 233 8.83 10.61 -0.30
CA PRO A 233 8.85 9.40 -1.11
C PRO A 233 7.68 8.46 -0.82
N SER A 234 7.17 8.46 0.42
CA SER A 234 6.02 7.63 0.82
C SER A 234 4.77 8.47 1.11
N LYS A 235 3.62 7.78 1.14
CA LYS A 235 2.34 8.40 1.52
C LYS A 235 2.43 9.03 2.91
N HIS A 236 1.87 10.22 3.07
CA HIS A 236 1.87 11.00 4.31
C HIS A 236 3.25 11.50 4.77
N GLU A 237 4.27 11.42 3.92
CA GLU A 237 5.57 12.05 4.15
C GLU A 237 5.66 13.38 3.39
N SER A 238 6.42 14.31 3.94
CA SER A 238 6.73 15.60 3.34
C SER A 238 8.15 15.97 3.65
N THR A 239 8.85 16.48 2.66
CA THR A 239 10.25 16.86 2.78
C THR A 239 10.39 18.36 2.52
N GLY A 240 11.05 19.04 3.44
CA GLY A 240 11.43 20.44 3.31
C GLY A 240 12.92 20.58 3.06
N TRP A 241 13.31 21.44 2.12
CA TRP A 241 14.68 21.76 1.79
C TRP A 241 14.96 23.26 1.94
N VAL A 242 16.18 23.57 2.37
CA VAL A 242 16.76 24.92 2.29
C VAL A 242 17.99 24.82 1.41
N LEU A 243 17.96 25.46 0.24
CA LEU A 243 19.12 25.63 -0.64
C LEU A 243 19.80 26.95 -0.31
N ILE A 244 21.13 26.93 -0.18
CA ILE A 244 21.96 28.11 0.04
C ILE A 244 23.03 28.15 -1.06
N ASN A 245 23.02 29.21 -1.86
CA ASN A 245 23.97 29.43 -2.95
C ASN A 245 24.08 30.92 -3.33
N PRO A 246 25.27 31.54 -3.28
CA PRO A 246 26.51 31.02 -2.70
C PRO A 246 26.45 31.00 -1.16
N LEU A 247 27.19 30.07 -0.54
CA LEU A 247 27.36 30.02 0.91
C LEU A 247 28.28 31.14 1.40
N THR A 248 27.83 31.93 2.37
CA THR A 248 28.60 33.01 2.96
C THR A 248 28.86 32.77 4.45
N LYS A 249 29.69 33.61 5.09
CA LYS A 249 29.96 33.46 6.53
C LYS A 249 28.74 33.82 7.37
N GLU A 250 27.86 34.71 6.89
CA GLU A 250 26.60 35.05 7.55
C GLU A 250 25.61 33.89 7.60
N ASP A 251 25.79 32.86 6.77
CA ASP A 251 24.97 31.64 6.75
C ASP A 251 25.36 30.63 7.82
N GLU A 252 26.53 30.78 8.45
CA GLU A 252 26.92 29.95 9.60
C GLU A 252 25.88 30.06 10.71
N GLY A 253 25.56 28.94 11.35
CA GLY A 253 24.60 28.92 12.45
C GLY A 253 23.76 27.65 12.53
N VAL A 254 22.74 27.72 13.38
CA VAL A 254 21.79 26.64 13.65
C VAL A 254 20.47 26.93 12.94
N TYR A 255 19.95 25.91 12.28
CA TYR A 255 18.72 25.96 11.50
C TYR A 255 17.71 25.01 12.13
N GLN A 256 16.47 25.45 12.22
CA GLN A 256 15.35 24.69 12.76
C GLN A 256 14.42 24.30 11.62
N CYS A 257 14.13 23.01 11.52
CA CYS A 257 12.96 22.50 10.81
C CYS A 257 11.83 22.36 11.83
N HIS A 258 10.72 23.03 11.59
CA HIS A 258 9.54 22.99 12.45
C HIS A 258 8.33 22.54 11.61
N ALA A 259 7.64 21.50 12.07
CA ALA A 259 6.53 20.90 11.35
C ALA A 259 5.27 20.79 12.22
N THR A 260 4.13 21.16 11.65
CA THR A 260 2.86 21.26 12.37
C THR A 260 1.72 20.62 11.60
N ASN A 261 0.77 20.01 12.31
CA ASN A 261 -0.55 19.69 11.78
C ASN A 261 -1.61 19.87 12.88
N MET A 262 -2.87 19.52 12.57
CA MET A 262 -3.98 19.70 13.52
C MET A 262 -3.88 18.85 14.81
N VAL A 263 -2.99 17.86 14.86
CA VAL A 263 -2.79 16.96 16.01
C VAL A 263 -1.65 17.45 16.91
N GLY A 264 -0.65 18.12 16.34
CA GLY A 264 0.48 18.64 17.10
C GLY A 264 1.62 19.18 16.24
N GLU A 265 2.77 19.33 16.87
CA GLU A 265 3.97 19.90 16.27
C GLU A 265 5.25 19.15 16.68
N THR A 266 6.31 19.33 15.90
CA THR A 266 7.63 18.75 16.16
C THR A 266 8.73 19.63 15.56
N GLN A 267 9.95 19.48 16.06
CA GLN A 267 11.10 20.25 15.58
C GLN A 267 12.41 19.48 15.63
N SER A 268 13.29 19.78 14.68
CA SER A 268 14.67 19.28 14.62
C SER A 268 15.64 20.38 14.20
N TYR A 269 16.93 20.14 14.42
CA TYR A 269 17.96 21.15 14.24
C TYR A 269 19.11 20.64 13.36
N GLY A 270 19.56 21.50 12.45
CA GLY A 270 20.75 21.32 11.63
C GLY A 270 21.77 22.43 11.92
N THR A 271 23.03 22.22 11.55
CA THR A 271 24.07 23.23 11.77
C THR A 271 24.95 23.35 10.55
N ILE A 272 25.21 24.58 10.13
CA ILE A 272 26.15 24.89 9.05
C ILE A 272 27.36 25.57 9.65
N LYS A 273 28.56 25.04 9.38
CA LYS A 273 29.84 25.70 9.64
C LYS A 273 30.50 26.08 8.32
N VAL A 274 31.04 27.29 8.26
CA VAL A 274 31.61 27.87 7.04
C VAL A 274 33.07 28.27 7.28
N THR A 275 33.96 27.71 6.47
CA THR A 275 35.38 28.05 6.46
C THR A 275 35.66 29.01 5.32
N ASP A 276 36.39 30.09 5.59
CA ASP A 276 36.78 31.06 4.56
C ASP A 276 37.87 30.46 3.65
N LEU A 277 37.58 30.31 2.35
CA LEU A 277 38.52 29.79 1.35
C LEU A 277 39.83 30.57 1.28
N ASN A 278 39.79 31.89 1.46
CA ASN A 278 40.99 32.72 1.37
C ASN A 278 41.92 32.45 2.56
N LYS A 279 41.35 32.21 3.75
CA LYS A 279 42.11 31.79 4.93
C LYS A 279 42.59 30.34 4.82
N TYR A 280 41.76 29.44 4.30
CA TYR A 280 42.11 28.03 4.10
C TYR A 280 43.30 27.87 3.13
N LYS A 281 43.25 28.55 1.98
CA LYS A 281 44.39 28.59 1.04
C LYS A 281 45.63 29.14 1.71
N LYS A 282 45.55 30.29 2.39
CA LYS A 282 46.69 30.91 3.07
C LYS A 282 47.31 29.99 4.14
N MET A 283 46.51 29.22 4.87
CA MET A 283 47.01 28.31 5.91
C MET A 283 47.69 27.06 5.30
N ASN A 284 47.15 26.52 4.20
CA ASN A 284 47.74 25.38 3.49
C ASN A 284 48.97 25.76 2.64
N PHE A 285 49.17 27.04 2.33
CA PHE A 285 50.39 27.53 1.69
C PHE A 285 51.52 27.86 2.69
N ILE A 286 51.27 27.83 4.01
CA ILE A 286 52.25 28.18 5.06
C ILE A 286 52.82 26.93 5.77
N ALA A 287 52.27 25.73 5.56
CA ALA A 287 52.86 24.48 6.04
C ALA A 287 52.86 23.47 4.88
N PRO A 288 54.01 22.95 4.40
CA PRO A 288 55.22 22.57 5.15
C PRO A 288 56.56 23.10 4.58
N ASP A 289 57.39 23.72 5.42
CA ASP A 289 58.86 23.75 5.32
C ASP A 289 59.39 24.38 6.63
N ASP A 290 59.30 23.62 7.72
CA ASP A 290 60.05 23.88 8.96
C ASP A 290 59.93 22.61 9.86
N ASP A 291 60.64 21.56 9.48
CA ASP A 291 61.35 20.70 10.44
C ASP A 291 62.38 19.81 9.71
N MET A 292 63.65 20.16 9.96
CA MET A 292 64.94 19.44 9.80
C MET A 292 65.26 18.63 8.53
#